data_AF-A0A968MSE6-F1
#
_entry.id   AF-A0A968MSE6-F1
#
_cell.length_a   1.000
_cell.length_b   1.000
_cell.length_c   1.000
_cell.angle_alpha   90.00
_cell.angle_beta   90.00
_cell.angle_gamma   90.00
#
_symmetry.space_group_name_H-M   'P 1'
#
loop_
_entity.id
_entity.type
_entity.pdbx_description
1 polymer ?
#
loop_
_entity_poly.entity_id
_entity_poly.type
_entity_poly.pdbx_seq_one_letter_code
_entity_poly.pdbx_strand_id
1 'polypeptide(L)'
;MNNSSIIRGKIHHTMLHDVAWNFIQLGMHLERSTQLIRMLISKLTEINELHEYKVGEALEIQQWNILLDCAEARDMCRKFNNASPDRLLALEFLLLNPRFPRSVVYNLTHTLNFLGRINPTKLNHKGSLEFKVGKIINHYQYLEIEDIQNNMIPFLEESRKNIYQICDLIVDEYFRY
;
A
#
# COMPACT_ATOMS: atom_id res chain seq x y z
N MET A 1 -21.23 -4.42 0.45
CA MET A 1 -20.09 -5.35 0.60
C MET A 1 -20.30 -6.71 -0.10
N ASN A 2 -21.50 -7.30 -0.19
CA ASN A 2 -21.69 -8.59 -0.90
C ASN A 2 -21.38 -8.53 -2.41
N ASN A 3 -21.79 -7.48 -3.10
CA ASN A 3 -21.58 -7.38 -4.56
C ASN A 3 -20.10 -7.25 -4.93
N SER A 4 -19.28 -6.56 -4.13
CA SER A 4 -17.84 -6.44 -4.37
C SER A 4 -17.12 -7.78 -4.23
N SER A 5 -17.50 -8.60 -3.24
CA SER A 5 -16.94 -9.94 -3.05
C SER A 5 -17.30 -10.89 -4.21
N ILE A 6 -18.54 -10.81 -4.70
CA ILE A 6 -18.99 -11.59 -5.87
C ILE A 6 -18.25 -11.16 -7.13
N ILE A 7 -18.13 -9.85 -7.40
CA ILE A 7 -17.41 -9.34 -8.57
C ILE A 7 -15.95 -9.77 -8.51
N ARG A 8 -15.29 -9.62 -7.36
CA ARG A 8 -13.91 -10.07 -7.17
C ARG A 8 -13.78 -11.58 -7.38
N GLY A 9 -14.75 -12.35 -6.88
CA GLY A 9 -14.83 -13.79 -7.10
C GLY A 9 -14.94 -14.16 -8.58
N LYS A 10 -15.79 -13.47 -9.34
CA LYS A 10 -15.92 -13.68 -10.80
C LYS A 10 -14.62 -13.32 -11.53
N ILE A 11 -14.05 -12.14 -11.26
CA ILE A 11 -12.76 -11.71 -11.86
C ILE A 11 -11.68 -12.78 -11.61
N HIS A 12 -11.61 -13.33 -10.40
CA HIS A 12 -10.56 -14.27 -10.05
C HIS A 12 -10.77 -15.67 -10.67
N HIS A 13 -12.01 -16.17 -10.72
CA HIS A 13 -12.29 -17.57 -11.05
C HIS A 13 -12.86 -17.81 -12.45
N THR A 14 -13.33 -16.78 -13.15
CA THR A 14 -14.00 -16.96 -14.46
C THR A 14 -13.34 -16.21 -15.62
N MET A 15 -12.53 -15.19 -15.36
CA MET A 15 -11.76 -14.53 -16.42
C MET A 15 -10.52 -15.34 -16.77
N LEU A 16 -10.13 -15.33 -18.04
CA LEU A 16 -8.79 -15.75 -18.43
C LEU A 16 -7.77 -14.79 -17.80
N HIS A 17 -6.68 -15.32 -17.25
CA HIS A 17 -5.63 -14.51 -16.61
C HIS A 17 -4.68 -13.93 -17.65
N ASP A 18 -5.24 -13.17 -18.59
CA ASP A 18 -4.56 -12.52 -19.70
C ASP A 18 -4.18 -11.06 -19.38
N VAL A 19 -3.83 -10.29 -20.41
CA VAL A 19 -3.44 -8.87 -20.27
C VAL A 19 -4.52 -8.05 -19.58
N ALA A 20 -5.80 -8.22 -19.92
CA ALA A 20 -6.89 -7.46 -19.32
C ALA A 20 -7.03 -7.79 -17.82
N TRP A 21 -6.91 -9.07 -17.46
CA TRP A 21 -6.92 -9.49 -16.07
C TRP A 21 -5.72 -8.93 -15.28
N ASN A 22 -4.52 -8.89 -15.88
CA ASN A 22 -3.35 -8.29 -15.23
C ASN A 22 -3.53 -6.78 -14.98
N PHE A 23 -4.16 -6.04 -15.91
CA PHE A 23 -4.50 -4.62 -15.68
C PHE A 23 -5.49 -4.44 -14.52
N ILE A 24 -6.50 -5.33 -14.40
CA ILE A 24 -7.44 -5.29 -13.28
C ILE A 24 -6.69 -5.51 -11.95
N GLN A 25 -5.84 -6.53 -11.87
CA GLN A 25 -5.07 -6.79 -10.64
C GLN A 25 -4.14 -5.61 -10.31
N LEU A 26 -3.45 -5.08 -11.30
CA LEU A 26 -2.60 -3.90 -11.17
C LEU A 26 -3.35 -2.71 -10.56
N GLY A 27 -4.52 -2.37 -11.11
CA GLY A 27 -5.34 -1.26 -10.60
C GLY A 27 -5.81 -1.52 -9.16
N MET A 28 -6.19 -2.76 -8.85
CA MET A 28 -6.59 -3.16 -7.50
C MET A 28 -5.45 -3.06 -6.48
N HIS A 29 -4.19 -3.31 -6.87
CA HIS A 29 -3.04 -3.14 -5.98
C HIS A 29 -2.69 -1.67 -5.75
N LEU A 30 -2.69 -0.85 -6.81
CA LEU A 30 -2.46 0.59 -6.70
C LEU A 30 -3.51 1.27 -5.80
N GLU A 31 -4.79 0.99 -6.04
CA GLU A 31 -5.88 1.56 -5.24
C GLU A 31 -5.78 1.17 -3.77
N ARG A 32 -5.42 -0.08 -3.46
CA ARG A 32 -5.19 -0.53 -2.07
C ARG A 32 -4.07 0.25 -1.39
N SER A 33 -2.94 0.43 -2.07
CA SER A 33 -1.83 1.23 -1.53
C SER A 33 -2.28 2.66 -1.23
N THR A 34 -3.01 3.30 -2.16
CA THR A 34 -3.53 4.66 -1.95
C THR A 34 -4.53 4.74 -0.80
N GLN A 35 -5.45 3.76 -0.68
CA GLN A 35 -6.41 3.70 0.43
C GLN A 35 -5.71 3.59 1.77
N LEU A 36 -4.74 2.69 1.89
CA LEU A 36 -4.01 2.50 3.14
C LEU A 36 -3.21 3.74 3.53
N ILE A 37 -2.53 4.39 2.58
CA ILE A 37 -1.82 5.65 2.83
C ILE A 37 -2.78 6.73 3.33
N ARG A 38 -3.95 6.88 2.70
CA ARG A 38 -4.98 7.85 3.15
C ARG A 38 -5.47 7.55 4.57
N MET A 39 -5.71 6.28 4.90
CA MET A 39 -6.09 5.87 6.25
C MET A 39 -5.00 6.22 7.27
N LEU A 40 -3.73 5.99 6.93
CA LEU A 40 -2.59 6.31 7.80
C LEU A 40 -2.44 7.81 8.04
N ILE A 41 -2.50 8.62 6.98
CA ILE A 41 -2.42 10.09 7.09
C ILE A 41 -3.55 10.60 7.99
N SER A 42 -4.80 10.18 7.72
CA SER A 42 -5.95 10.59 8.52
C SER A 42 -5.80 10.22 10.00
N LYS A 43 -5.30 9.02 10.30
CA LYS A 43 -5.11 8.57 11.68
C LYS A 43 -4.00 9.34 12.39
N LEU A 44 -2.88 9.61 11.71
CA LEU A 44 -1.78 10.38 12.27
C LEU A 44 -2.18 11.82 12.56
N THR A 45 -2.93 12.46 11.65
CA THR A 45 -3.47 13.81 11.88
C THR A 45 -4.41 13.83 13.09
N GLU A 46 -5.34 12.88 13.18
CA GLU A 46 -6.26 12.76 14.32
C GLU A 46 -5.51 12.56 15.65
N ILE A 47 -4.48 11.70 15.69
CA ILE A 47 -3.69 11.47 16.91
C ILE A 47 -2.90 12.72 17.30
N ASN A 48 -2.30 13.42 16.33
CA ASN A 48 -1.58 14.67 16.60
C ASN A 48 -2.52 15.73 17.21
N GLU A 49 -3.75 15.85 16.70
CA GLU A 49 -4.77 16.74 17.28
C GLU A 49 -5.12 16.31 18.71
N LEU A 50 -5.29 15.01 18.99
CA LEU A 50 -5.56 14.49 20.33
C LEU A 50 -4.43 14.79 21.33
N HIS A 51 -3.17 14.79 20.89
CA HIS A 51 -2.02 15.14 21.73
C HIS A 51 -2.06 16.61 22.17
N GLU A 52 -2.58 17.52 21.35
CA GLU A 52 -2.79 18.93 21.75
C GLU A 52 -3.77 19.04 22.94
N TYR A 53 -4.74 18.13 23.03
CA TYR A 53 -5.70 18.06 24.14
C TYR A 53 -5.19 17.28 25.37
N LYS A 54 -3.89 16.93 25.42
CA LYS A 54 -3.25 16.16 26.51
C LYS A 54 -3.92 14.81 26.80
N VAL A 55 -4.41 14.16 25.76
CA VAL A 55 -5.03 12.85 25.89
C VAL A 55 -3.95 11.78 26.09
N GLY A 56 -4.16 10.88 27.06
CA GLY A 56 -3.14 9.92 27.52
C GLY A 56 -2.85 8.75 26.57
N GLU A 57 -1.72 8.10 26.81
CA GLU A 57 -1.14 6.97 26.06
C GLU A 57 -2.13 5.81 25.78
N ALA A 58 -3.00 5.50 26.75
CA ALA A 58 -4.00 4.44 26.60
C ALA A 58 -5.00 4.70 25.45
N LEU A 59 -5.39 5.96 25.22
CA LEU A 59 -6.28 6.28 24.10
C LEU A 59 -5.54 6.16 22.77
N GLU A 60 -4.28 6.59 22.70
CA GLU A 60 -3.47 6.45 21.48
C GLU A 60 -3.34 4.96 21.09
N ILE A 61 -3.02 4.09 22.05
CA ILE A 61 -2.98 2.64 21.82
C ILE A 61 -4.33 2.13 21.30
N GLN A 62 -5.45 2.61 21.86
CA GLN A 62 -6.78 2.26 21.36
C GLN A 62 -7.00 2.74 19.92
N GLN A 63 -6.55 3.94 19.56
CA GLN A 63 -6.65 4.50 18.21
C GLN A 63 -5.86 3.67 17.17
N TRP A 64 -4.66 3.21 17.51
CA TRP A 64 -3.89 2.29 16.67
C TRP A 64 -4.56 0.93 16.52
N ASN A 65 -5.14 0.41 17.60
CA ASN A 65 -5.93 -0.82 17.54
C ASN A 65 -7.15 -0.64 16.61
N ILE A 66 -7.87 0.49 16.67
CA ILE A 66 -9.02 0.77 15.78
C ILE A 66 -8.58 0.82 14.32
N LEU A 67 -7.48 1.53 14.01
CA LEU A 67 -6.94 1.58 12.65
C LEU A 67 -6.62 0.18 12.12
N LEU A 68 -5.99 -0.66 12.93
CA LEU A 68 -5.66 -2.03 12.56
C LEU A 68 -6.91 -2.89 12.34
N ASP A 69 -8.01 -2.67 13.08
CA ASP A 69 -9.29 -3.33 12.79
C ASP A 69 -9.87 -2.86 11.46
N CYS A 70 -9.85 -1.55 11.17
CA CYS A 70 -10.31 -1.01 9.90
C CYS A 70 -9.53 -1.57 8.70
N ALA A 71 -8.24 -1.85 8.90
CA ALA A 71 -7.39 -2.50 7.91
C ALA A 71 -7.47 -4.04 7.95
N GLU A 72 -8.28 -4.64 8.82
CA GLU A 72 -8.31 -6.07 9.19
C GLU A 72 -6.89 -6.67 9.31
N ALA A 73 -6.04 -5.94 10.04
CA ALA A 73 -4.62 -6.18 10.22
C ALA A 73 -4.26 -6.55 11.67
N ARG A 74 -5.16 -6.31 12.65
CA ARG A 74 -4.84 -6.43 14.09
C ARG A 74 -4.25 -7.78 14.46
N ASP A 75 -4.92 -8.88 14.12
CA ASP A 75 -4.47 -10.23 14.51
C ASP A 75 -3.14 -10.59 13.85
N MET A 76 -2.95 -10.21 12.59
CA MET A 76 -1.72 -10.50 11.86
C MET A 76 -0.56 -9.62 12.35
N CYS A 77 -0.82 -8.37 12.72
CA CYS A 77 0.17 -7.48 13.32
C CYS A 77 0.66 -8.02 14.67
N ARG A 78 -0.29 -8.45 15.53
CA ARG A 78 0.04 -9.12 16.81
C ARG A 78 0.86 -10.39 16.60
N LYS A 79 0.43 -11.24 15.66
CA LYS A 79 1.13 -12.50 15.33
C LYS A 79 2.54 -12.26 14.77
N PHE A 80 2.72 -11.19 13.99
CA PHE A 80 4.01 -10.88 13.38
C PHE A 80 5.00 -10.32 14.42
N ASN A 81 4.53 -9.45 15.31
CA ASN A 81 5.38 -8.75 16.27
C ASN A 81 5.49 -9.45 17.64
N ASN A 82 4.69 -10.48 17.89
CA ASN A 82 4.53 -11.13 19.21
C ASN A 82 4.25 -10.14 20.36
N ALA A 83 3.61 -9.01 20.04
CA ALA A 83 3.34 -7.91 20.97
C ALA A 83 2.00 -7.25 20.67
N SER A 84 1.47 -6.51 21.63
CA SER A 84 0.34 -5.61 21.37
C SER A 84 0.82 -4.48 20.45
N PRO A 85 0.06 -4.13 19.39
CA PRO A 85 0.52 -3.12 18.45
C PRO A 85 0.51 -1.74 19.12
N ASP A 86 1.66 -1.09 19.10
CA ASP A 86 1.79 0.34 19.34
C ASP A 86 1.85 1.09 18.00
N ARG A 87 2.12 2.40 18.08
CA ARG A 87 2.28 3.26 16.92
C ARG A 87 3.29 2.73 15.91
N LEU A 88 4.49 2.39 16.37
CA LEU A 88 5.60 2.04 15.49
C LEU A 88 5.36 0.69 14.84
N LEU A 89 4.95 -0.31 15.63
CA LEU A 89 4.62 -1.65 15.14
C LEU A 89 3.46 -1.64 14.15
N ALA A 90 2.44 -0.82 14.38
CA ALA A 90 1.32 -0.68 13.45
C ALA A 90 1.76 -0.05 12.12
N LEU A 91 2.56 1.01 12.17
CA LEU A 91 3.08 1.71 10.98
C LEU A 91 4.01 0.79 10.18
N GLU A 92 4.98 0.17 10.83
CA GLU A 92 5.91 -0.76 10.20
C GLU A 92 5.16 -1.94 9.55
N PHE A 93 4.20 -2.54 10.26
CA PHE A 93 3.42 -3.66 9.74
C PHE A 93 2.59 -3.27 8.51
N LEU A 94 1.92 -2.12 8.54
CA LEU A 94 1.07 -1.65 7.46
C LEU A 94 1.86 -1.10 6.27
N LEU A 95 3.05 -0.54 6.48
CA LEU A 95 3.85 0.03 5.40
C LEU A 95 4.79 -1.00 4.79
N LEU A 96 5.55 -1.70 5.63
CA LEU A 96 6.80 -2.35 5.22
C LEU A 96 6.70 -3.87 5.15
N ASN A 97 5.66 -4.50 5.69
CA ASN A 97 5.59 -5.96 5.73
C ASN A 97 5.39 -6.58 4.33
N PRO A 98 6.37 -7.29 3.74
CA PRO A 98 6.28 -7.76 2.36
C PRO A 98 5.37 -9.00 2.19
N ARG A 99 4.77 -9.50 3.28
CA ARG A 99 3.92 -10.71 3.29
C ARG A 99 2.47 -10.41 3.60
N PHE A 100 2.16 -9.21 4.09
CA PHE A 100 0.81 -8.83 4.44
C PHE A 100 0.07 -8.26 3.21
N PRO A 101 -1.03 -8.88 2.73
CA PRO A 101 -1.64 -8.50 1.45
C PRO A 101 -2.16 -7.06 1.34
N ARG A 102 -2.34 -6.38 2.47
CA ARG A 102 -2.75 -4.97 2.49
C ARG A 102 -1.59 -4.01 2.64
N SER A 103 -0.38 -4.46 3.00
CA SER A 103 0.71 -3.52 3.22
C SER A 103 1.08 -2.77 1.93
N VAL A 104 1.65 -1.59 2.09
CA VAL A 104 2.05 -0.76 0.95
C VAL A 104 3.14 -1.47 0.13
N VAL A 105 4.19 -1.97 0.78
CA VAL A 105 5.28 -2.70 0.09
C VAL A 105 4.77 -3.94 -0.65
N TYR A 106 3.85 -4.71 -0.06
CA TYR A 106 3.28 -5.88 -0.73
C TYR A 106 2.56 -5.47 -2.02
N ASN A 107 1.66 -4.48 -1.93
CA ASN A 107 0.85 -4.06 -3.06
C ASN A 107 1.69 -3.42 -4.16
N LEU A 108 2.65 -2.55 -3.80
CA LEU A 108 3.58 -1.97 -4.77
C LEU A 108 4.43 -3.04 -5.47
N THR A 109 4.98 -4.00 -4.73
CA THR A 109 5.75 -5.11 -5.33
C THR A 109 4.88 -5.90 -6.32
N HIS A 110 3.61 -6.16 -5.99
CA HIS A 110 2.69 -6.86 -6.89
C HIS A 110 2.34 -6.02 -8.13
N THR A 111 2.20 -4.70 -8.00
CA THR A 111 2.05 -3.80 -9.16
C THR A 111 3.17 -4.00 -10.18
N LEU A 112 4.44 -4.03 -9.74
CA LEU A 112 5.56 -4.28 -10.65
C LEU A 112 5.49 -5.66 -11.30
N ASN A 113 5.11 -6.68 -10.54
CA ASN A 113 4.95 -8.04 -11.06
C ASN A 113 3.87 -8.11 -12.15
N PHE A 114 2.73 -7.44 -11.96
CA PHE A 114 1.66 -7.39 -12.97
C PHE A 114 2.06 -6.59 -14.20
N LEU A 115 2.80 -5.48 -14.05
CA LEU A 115 3.39 -4.77 -15.19
C LEU A 115 4.31 -5.69 -16.00
N GLY A 116 5.20 -6.42 -15.33
CA GLY A 116 6.08 -7.39 -15.98
C GLY A 116 5.35 -8.52 -16.71
N ARG A 117 4.13 -8.86 -16.31
CA ARG A 117 3.28 -9.84 -17.01
C ARG A 117 2.58 -9.24 -18.23
N ILE A 118 2.21 -7.97 -18.17
CA ILE A 118 1.60 -7.24 -19.29
C ILE A 118 2.62 -7.09 -20.42
N ASN A 119 3.88 -6.77 -20.09
CA ASN A 119 4.94 -6.62 -21.08
C ASN A 119 6.28 -7.27 -20.64
N PRO A 120 6.42 -8.60 -20.80
CA PRO A 120 7.60 -9.33 -20.31
C PRO A 120 8.93 -8.90 -20.92
N THR A 121 8.92 -8.37 -22.14
CA THR A 121 10.15 -8.01 -22.87
C THR A 121 10.75 -6.68 -22.42
N LYS A 122 9.98 -5.84 -21.71
CA LYS A 122 10.42 -4.53 -21.22
C LYS A 122 10.90 -4.53 -19.77
N LEU A 123 10.83 -5.67 -19.08
CA LEU A 123 11.33 -5.82 -17.73
C LEU A 123 12.83 -5.49 -17.70
N ASN A 124 13.24 -4.53 -16.85
CA ASN A 124 14.63 -4.04 -16.74
C ASN A 124 15.22 -3.35 -17.98
N HIS A 125 14.43 -3.08 -19.02
CA HIS A 125 14.90 -2.29 -20.16
C HIS A 125 15.01 -0.81 -19.75
N LYS A 126 16.22 -0.23 -19.82
CA LYS A 126 16.44 1.15 -19.37
C LYS A 126 15.49 2.12 -20.08
N GLY A 127 14.71 2.86 -19.31
CA GLY A 127 13.76 3.84 -19.82
C GLY A 127 12.35 3.30 -20.09
N SER A 128 12.12 1.99 -19.98
CA SER A 128 10.78 1.42 -20.02
C SER A 128 9.92 1.89 -18.84
N LEU A 129 8.61 1.75 -18.97
CA LEU A 129 7.65 1.97 -17.89
C LEU A 129 8.02 1.10 -16.67
N GLU A 130 8.25 -0.19 -16.89
CA GLU A 130 8.60 -1.16 -15.86
C GLU A 130 9.87 -0.75 -15.11
N PHE A 131 10.87 -0.23 -15.83
CA PHE A 131 12.09 0.28 -15.22
C PHE A 131 11.82 1.52 -14.36
N LYS A 132 11.07 2.50 -14.85
CA LYS A 132 10.72 3.72 -14.09
C LYS A 132 9.92 3.38 -12.83
N VAL A 133 8.89 2.56 -12.97
CA VAL A 133 8.04 2.10 -11.85
C VAL A 133 8.86 1.26 -10.86
N GLY A 134 9.74 0.40 -11.37
CA GLY A 134 10.68 -0.37 -10.56
C GLY A 134 11.60 0.52 -9.70
N LYS A 135 12.10 1.64 -10.22
CA LYS A 135 12.91 2.58 -9.40
C LYS A 135 12.10 3.16 -8.24
N ILE A 136 10.85 3.54 -8.48
CA ILE A 136 9.96 4.07 -7.43
C ILE A 136 9.69 2.99 -6.38
N ILE A 137 9.35 1.76 -6.80
CA ILE A 137 8.97 0.67 -5.89
C ILE A 137 10.14 0.17 -5.06
N ASN A 138 11.35 0.10 -5.63
CA ASN A 138 12.55 -0.32 -4.89
C ASN A 138 12.82 0.57 -3.68
N HIS A 139 12.49 1.87 -3.74
CA HIS A 139 12.63 2.76 -2.58
C HIS A 139 11.91 2.21 -1.33
N TYR A 140 10.69 1.66 -1.50
CA TYR A 140 9.90 1.12 -0.40
C TYR A 140 10.39 -0.27 0.06
N GLN A 141 10.97 -1.06 -0.85
CA GLN A 141 11.48 -2.40 -0.52
C GLN A 141 12.71 -2.36 0.38
N TYR A 142 13.48 -1.28 0.33
CA TYR A 142 14.68 -1.05 1.13
C TYR A 142 14.48 0.01 2.22
N LEU A 143 13.23 0.38 2.50
CA LEU A 143 12.90 1.38 3.51
C LEU A 143 12.89 0.75 4.90
N GLU A 144 13.56 1.38 5.85
CA GLU A 144 13.49 1.02 7.27
C GLU A 144 12.56 1.99 8.01
N ILE A 145 11.89 1.53 9.08
CA ILE A 145 10.92 2.37 9.80
C ILE A 145 11.63 3.56 10.48
N GLU A 146 12.89 3.36 10.85
CA GLU A 146 13.79 4.34 11.45
C GLU A 146 14.03 5.55 10.54
N ASP A 147 14.03 5.34 9.21
CA ASP A 147 14.23 6.39 8.21
C ASP A 147 13.06 7.39 8.16
N ILE A 148 11.85 6.93 8.54
CA ILE A 148 10.60 7.68 8.34
C ILE A 148 9.85 8.02 9.62
N GLN A 149 10.21 7.43 10.76
CA GLN A 149 9.50 7.61 12.04
C GLN A 149 9.31 9.08 12.44
N ASN A 150 10.30 9.93 12.15
CA ASN A 150 10.30 11.36 12.50
C ASN A 150 9.65 12.25 11.43
N ASN A 151 9.29 11.70 10.28
CA ASN A 151 8.74 12.46 9.14
C ASN A 151 7.58 11.71 8.45
N MET A 152 6.77 11.01 9.25
CA MET A 152 5.79 10.04 8.76
C MET A 152 4.73 10.66 7.84
N ILE A 153 4.10 11.78 8.22
CA ILE A 153 3.04 12.39 7.38
C ILE A 153 3.61 12.89 6.05
N PRO A 154 4.71 13.68 6.00
CA PRO A 154 5.30 14.07 4.72
C PRO A 154 5.76 12.90 3.87
N PHE A 155 6.33 11.85 4.48
CA PHE A 155 6.67 10.62 3.78
C PHE A 155 5.44 9.96 3.13
N LEU A 156 4.32 9.85 3.85
CA LEU A 156 3.07 9.27 3.33
C LEU A 156 2.47 10.10 2.19
N GLU A 157 2.53 11.43 2.28
CA GLU A 157 2.09 12.32 1.19
C GLU A 157 2.96 12.17 -0.06
N GLU A 158 4.28 12.07 0.11
CA GLU A 158 5.18 11.79 -1.00
C GLU A 158 4.93 10.39 -1.58
N SER A 159 4.66 9.41 -0.73
CA SER A 159 4.29 8.06 -1.14
C SER A 159 3.03 8.05 -2.01
N ARG A 160 2.03 8.87 -1.63
CA ARG A 160 0.81 9.04 -2.42
C ARG A 160 1.08 9.64 -3.79
N LYS A 161 1.93 10.68 -3.87
CA LYS A 161 2.33 11.29 -5.15
C LYS A 161 3.07 10.29 -6.04
N ASN A 162 4.00 9.52 -5.47
CA ASN A 162 4.72 8.47 -6.19
C ASN A 162 3.76 7.42 -6.79
N ILE A 163 2.72 7.02 -6.06
CA ILE A 163 1.69 6.10 -6.58
C ILE A 163 0.91 6.73 -7.73
N TYR A 164 0.53 8.01 -7.62
CA TYR A 164 -0.13 8.70 -8.74
C TYR A 164 0.77 8.85 -9.95
N GLN A 165 2.06 9.12 -9.75
CA GLN A 165 3.03 9.13 -10.84
C GLN A 165 3.10 7.76 -11.54
N ILE A 166 3.06 6.65 -10.78
CA ILE A 166 2.98 5.31 -11.38
C ILE A 166 1.70 5.17 -12.22
N CYS A 167 0.54 5.58 -11.69
CA CYS A 167 -0.71 5.57 -12.45
C CYS A 167 -0.60 6.37 -13.75
N ASP A 168 -0.09 7.60 -13.69
CA ASP A 168 0.06 8.48 -14.84
C ASP A 168 0.97 7.85 -15.90
N LEU A 169 2.11 7.28 -15.51
CA LEU A 169 3.02 6.59 -16.43
C LEU A 169 2.35 5.39 -17.12
N ILE A 170 1.48 4.66 -16.41
CA ILE A 170 0.75 3.51 -16.97
C ILE A 170 -0.33 4.00 -17.95
N VAL A 171 -1.05 5.05 -17.58
CA VAL A 171 -2.05 5.70 -18.45
C VAL A 171 -1.40 6.18 -19.73
N ASP A 172 -0.24 6.84 -19.63
CA ASP A 172 0.48 7.40 -20.76
C ASP A 172 0.99 6.33 -21.73
N GLU A 173 1.46 5.17 -21.23
CA GLU A 173 1.98 4.09 -22.07
C GLU A 173 0.86 3.25 -22.73
N TYR A 174 -0.22 2.97 -22.01
CA TYR A 174 -1.20 1.96 -22.43
C TYR A 174 -2.60 2.50 -22.79
N PHE A 175 -2.93 3.73 -22.40
CA PHE A 175 -4.30 4.26 -22.50
C PHE A 175 -4.41 5.63 -23.19
N ARG A 176 -3.29 6.31 -23.46
CA ARG A 176 -3.29 7.50 -24.34
C ARG A 176 -3.24 7.05 -25.81
N TYR A 177 -4.24 7.46 -26.57
CA TYR A 177 -4.31 7.38 -28.03
C TYR A 177 -3.94 8.72 -28.66
#